data_AF-A0A1C5R0B5-F1
#
_entry.id   AF-A0A1C5R0B5-F1
#
_cell.length_a   1.000
_cell.length_b   1.000
_cell.length_c   1.000
_cell.angle_alpha   90.00
_cell.angle_beta   90.00
_cell.angle_gamma   90.00
#
_symmetry.space_group_name_H-M   'P 1'
#
loop_
_entity.id
_entity.type
_entity.pdbx_description
1 polymer ?
#
loop_
_entity_poly.entity_id
_entity_poly.type
_entity_poly.pdbx_seq_one_letter_code
_entity_poly.pdbx_strand_id
1 'polypeptide(L)' 'MNANPILLQKKYARVVELFAKENAITVAKALDIFYHSQLYELMSNGVSDMHCMSDEYLVHELINEQKEVNG' A
#
# COMPACT_ATOMS: atom_id res chain seq x y z
N MET A 1 10.21 -12.36 -5.43
CA MET A 1 11.26 -12.61 -4.40
C MET A 1 10.69 -12.27 -3.02
N ASN A 2 11.15 -12.87 -1.90
CA ASN A 2 10.63 -12.50 -0.57
C ASN A 2 11.48 -11.38 0.04
N ALA A 3 10.85 -10.24 0.33
CA ALA A 3 11.50 -9.15 1.02
C ALA A 3 11.85 -9.53 2.47
N ASN A 4 12.90 -8.92 3.03
CA ASN A 4 13.14 -9.01 4.47
C ASN A 4 11.90 -8.48 5.23
N PRO A 5 11.32 -9.25 6.17
CA PRO A 5 10.07 -8.88 6.83
C PRO A 5 10.10 -7.51 7.51
N ILE A 6 11.23 -7.12 8.12
CA ILE A 6 11.38 -5.82 8.79
C ILE A 6 11.37 -4.67 7.76
N LEU A 7 12.06 -4.86 6.62
CA LEU A 7 12.08 -3.86 5.56
C LEU A 7 10.70 -3.72 4.91
N LEU A 8 9.98 -4.83 4.74
CA LEU A 8 8.64 -4.83 4.18
C LEU A 8 7.65 -4.08 5.09
N GLN A 9 7.69 -4.31 6.40
CA GLN A 9 6.86 -3.58 7.37
C GLN A 9 7.16 -2.07 7.38
N LYS A 10 8.44 -1.68 7.31
CA LYS A 10 8.81 -0.25 7.16
C LYS A 10 8.28 0.35 5.87
N LYS A 11 8.27 -0.42 4.79
CA LYS A 11 7.72 0.03 3.51
C LYS A 11 6.21 0.23 3.60
N TYR A 12 5.48 -0.68 4.23
CA TYR A 12 4.05 -0.52 4.49
C TYR A 12 3.75 0.77 5.25
N ALA A 13 4.51 1.06 6.31
CA ALA A 13 4.34 2.30 7.07
C ALA A 13 4.48 3.55 6.18
N ARG A 14 5.50 3.61 5.31
CA ARG A 14 5.69 4.74 4.38
C ARG A 14 4.56 4.88 3.37
N VAL A 15 4.10 3.77 2.79
CA VAL A 15 2.98 3.78 1.82
C VAL A 15 1.69 4.24 2.50
N VAL A 16 1.40 3.73 3.71
CA VAL A 16 0.21 4.12 4.49
C VAL A 16 0.25 5.61 4.87
N GLU A 17 1.39 6.10 5.35
CA GLU A 17 1.56 7.52 5.71
C GLU A 17 1.40 8.45 4.49
N LEU A 18 1.98 8.08 3.35
CA LEU A 18 1.86 8.84 2.11
C LEU A 18 0.43 8.82 1.57
N PHE A 19 -0.23 7.66 1.55
CA PHE A 19 -1.64 7.53 1.15
C PHE A 19 -2.57 8.38 2.04
N ALA A 20 -2.35 8.36 3.37
CA ALA A 20 -3.12 9.16 4.31
C ALA A 20 -3.00 10.66 4.00
N LYS A 21 -1.77 11.12 3.73
CA LYS A 21 -1.47 12.50 3.38
C LYS A 21 -2.15 12.92 2.06
N GLU A 22 -2.05 12.11 1.01
CA GLU A 22 -2.60 12.44 -0.31
C GLU A 22 -4.12 12.45 -0.35
N ASN A 23 -4.77 11.62 0.47
CA ASN A 23 -6.24 11.52 0.52
C ASN A 23 -6.87 12.33 1.66
N ALA A 24 -6.06 13.09 2.44
CA ALA A 24 -6.49 13.86 3.60
C ALA A 24 -7.32 13.03 4.62
N ILE A 25 -6.87 11.81 4.90
CA ILE A 25 -7.48 10.90 5.88
C ILE A 25 -6.52 10.61 7.04
N THR A 26 -7.03 10.03 8.13
CA THR A 26 -6.19 9.62 9.24
C THR A 26 -5.32 8.42 8.86
N VAL A 27 -4.12 8.32 9.46
CA VAL A 27 -3.24 7.16 9.30
C VAL A 27 -3.96 5.86 9.69
N ALA A 28 -4.80 5.90 10.72
CA ALA A 28 -5.60 4.73 11.13
C ALA A 28 -6.57 4.27 10.03
N LYS A 29 -7.26 5.21 9.36
CA LYS A 29 -8.15 4.88 8.24
C LYS A 29 -7.37 4.39 7.02
N ALA A 30 -6.24 5.01 6.71
CA ALA A 30 -5.35 4.58 5.65
C ALA A 30 -4.81 3.15 5.88
N LEU A 31 -4.46 2.83 7.12
CA LEU A 31 -3.96 1.51 7.50
C LEU A 31 -5.03 0.43 7.32
N ASP A 32 -6.25 0.72 7.74
CA ASP A 32 -7.40 -0.17 7.56
C ASP A 32 -7.67 -0.45 6.08
N ILE A 33 -7.70 0.60 5.25
CA ILE A 33 -7.81 0.48 3.79
C ILE A 33 -6.67 -0.38 3.22
N PHE A 34 -5.43 -0.08 3.61
CA PHE A 34 -4.26 -0.78 3.09
C PHE A 34 -4.31 -2.28 3.40
N TYR A 35 -4.65 -2.70 4.63
CA TYR A 35 -4.69 -4.13 4.96
C TYR A 35 -5.81 -4.91 4.28
N HIS A 36 -6.86 -4.24 3.81
CA HIS A 36 -7.94 -4.85 3.04
C HIS A 36 -7.75 -4.69 1.52
N SER A 37 -6.59 -4.20 1.08
CA SER A 37 -6.32 -3.93 -0.33
C SER A 37 -5.69 -5.13 -1.05
N GLN A 38 -5.98 -5.25 -2.35
CA GLN A 38 -5.26 -6.14 -3.26
C GLN A 38 -3.77 -5.78 -3.29
N LEU A 39 -3.43 -4.49 -3.21
CA LEU A 39 -2.04 -4.05 -3.15
C LEU A 39 -1.26 -4.71 -1.99
N TYR A 40 -1.85 -4.79 -0.80
CA TYR A 40 -1.23 -5.45 0.35
C TYR A 40 -0.99 -6.94 0.07
N GLU A 41 -1.96 -7.64 -0.51
CA GLU A 41 -1.80 -9.05 -0.89
C GLU A 41 -0.67 -9.24 -1.91
N LEU A 42 -0.58 -8.38 -2.93
CA LEU A 42 0.47 -8.45 -3.94
C LEU A 42 1.85 -8.19 -3.33
N MET A 43 1.98 -7.18 -2.48
CA MET A 43 3.23 -6.86 -1.81
C MET A 43 3.66 -7.95 -0.83
N SER A 44 2.73 -8.46 -0.02
CA SER A 44 3.01 -9.49 1.01
C SER A 44 3.38 -10.84 0.41
N ASN A 45 2.75 -11.22 -0.71
CA ASN A 45 3.06 -12.45 -1.45
C ASN A 45 4.23 -12.28 -2.44
N GLY A 46 4.81 -11.08 -2.54
CA GLY A 46 5.94 -10.80 -3.44
C GLY A 46 5.59 -10.94 -4.93
N VAL A 47 4.32 -10.75 -5.29
CA VAL A 47 3.81 -10.85 -6.67
C VAL A 47 4.31 -9.66 -7.47
N SER A 48 4.78 -9.92 -8.71
CA SER A 48 5.31 -8.91 -9.64
C SER A 48 6.39 -8.01 -9.05
N ASP A 49 7.05 -8.44 -7.97
CA ASP A 49 7.99 -7.64 -7.18
C ASP A 49 7.42 -6.26 -6.78
N MET A 50 6.12 -6.18 -6.47
CA MET A 50 5.45 -4.94 -6.05
C MET A 50 6.13 -4.29 -4.84
N HIS A 51 6.68 -5.09 -3.93
CA HIS A 51 7.46 -4.60 -2.79
C HIS A 51 8.76 -3.89 -3.18
N CYS A 52 9.19 -3.89 -4.44
CA CYS A 52 10.35 -3.14 -4.96
C CYS A 52 9.97 -1.79 -5.58
N MET A 53 8.70 -1.56 -5.93
CA MET A 53 8.25 -0.32 -6.61
C MET A 53 8.35 0.91 -5.72
N SER A 54 8.33 2.13 -6.27
CA SER A 54 8.42 3.35 -5.44
C SER A 54 7.20 3.51 -4.53
N ASP A 55 7.35 4.26 -3.44
CA ASP A 55 6.26 4.48 -2.50
C ASP A 55 5.10 5.23 -3.19
N GLU A 56 5.40 6.19 -4.08
CA GLU A 56 4.42 6.95 -4.87
C GLU A 56 3.63 6.05 -5.84
N TYR A 57 4.32 5.13 -6.53
CA TYR A 57 3.64 4.18 -7.42
C TYR A 57 2.65 3.31 -6.65
N LEU A 58 3.06 2.79 -5.50
CA LEU A 58 2.19 1.96 -4.66
C LEU A 58 0.99 2.74 -4.12
N VAL A 59 1.17 4.00 -3.75
CA VAL A 59 0.06 4.87 -3.35
C VAL A 59 -0.91 5.12 -4.51
N HIS A 60 -0.40 5.33 -5.73
CA HIS A 60 -1.26 5.47 -6.92
C HIS A 60 -2.09 4.22 -7.19
N GLU A 61 -1.50 3.02 -7.09
CA GLU A 61 -2.22 1.76 -7.23
C GLU A 61 -3.32 1.63 -6.18
N LEU A 62 -3.03 1.95 -4.92
CA LEU A 62 -4.02 1.93 -3.84
C LEU A 62 -5.17 2.92 -4.07
N ILE A 63 -4.88 4.11 -4.59
CA ILE A 63 -5.90 5.11 -4.96
C ILE A 63 -6.78 4.59 -6.10
N ASN A 64 -6.19 3.94 -7.10
CA ASN A 64 -6.93 3.38 -8.22
C ASN A 64 -7.86 2.26 -7.74
N GLU A 65 -7.36 1.35 -6.91
CA GLU A 65 -8.15 0.26 -6.31
C GLU A 65 -9.36 0.81 -5.54
N GLN A 66 -9.18 1.86 -4.73
CA GLN A 66 -10.29 2.50 -4.02
C GLN A 66 -11.33 3.13 -4.94
N LYS A 67 -10.94 3.61 -6.12
CA LYS A 67 -11.90 4.15 -7.10
C LYS A 67 -12.69 3.05 -7.78
N GLU A 68 -12.06 1.92 -8.07
CA GLU A 68 -12.73 0.76 -8.69
C GLU A 68 -13.73 0.09 -7.74
N VAL A 69 -13.43 0.02 -6.44
CA VAL A 69 -14.36 -0.53 -5.43
C VAL A 69 -15.60 0.35 -5.23
N ASN A 70 -15.49 1.66 -5.43
CA ASN A 70 -16.58 2.62 -5.25
C ASN A 70 -17.30 3.00 -6.56
N GLY A 71 -16.95 2.36 -7.68
CA GLY A 71 -17.47 2.62 -9.03
C GLY A 71 -18.60 1.70 -9.46
#